data_AF-A0A3D5V296-F1
#
_entry.id   AF-A0A3D5V296-F1
#
_cell.length_a   1.000
_cell.length_b   1.000
_cell.length_c   1.000
_cell.angle_alpha   90.00
_cell.angle_beta   90.00
_cell.angle_gamma   90.00
#
_symmetry.space_group_name_H-M   'P 1'
#
loop_
_entity.id
_entity.type
_entity.pdbx_description
1 polymer ?
#
loop_
_entity_poly.entity_id
_entity_poly.type
_entity_poly.pdbx_seq_one_letter_code
_entity_poly.pdbx_strand_id
1 'polypeptide(L)'
;RIDSTTGDWYDTSAHMLWIGDRTRQPDHAHVEYMRGIKNPIGMKCGPSLDPEELVRLTDLLNPKNEPGRLTLICRFGAENVEKHLPQLIRAIEREGKK
;
A
#
# COMPACT_ATOMS: atom_id res chain seq x y z
N ARG A 1 13.56 -12.44 7.44
CA ARG A 1 14.89 -12.53 8.06
C ARG A 1 15.16 -11.24 8.82
N ILE A 2 16.04 -11.28 9.81
CA ILE A 2 16.51 -10.08 10.53
C ILE A 2 17.79 -9.61 9.83
N ASP A 3 17.87 -8.33 9.48
CA ASP A 3 19.09 -7.72 8.95
C ASP A 3 20.17 -7.68 10.05
N SER A 4 21.40 -8.07 9.69
CA SER A 4 22.49 -8.20 10.67
C SER A 4 23.07 -6.86 11.14
N THR A 5 22.77 -5.75 10.45
CA THR A 5 23.30 -4.42 10.75
C THR A 5 22.29 -3.52 11.44
N THR A 6 21.01 -3.58 11.04
CA THR A 6 19.95 -2.73 11.60
C THR A 6 19.06 -3.45 12.61
N GLY A 7 19.00 -4.79 12.56
CA GLY A 7 18.05 -5.57 13.35
C GLY A 7 16.62 -5.53 12.83
N ASP A 8 16.38 -4.89 11.68
CA ASP A 8 15.04 -4.81 11.07
C ASP A 8 14.62 -6.12 10.42
N TRP A 9 13.31 -6.32 10.33
CA TRP A 9 12.73 -7.45 9.62
C TRP A 9 12.58 -7.16 8.13
N TYR A 10 13.05 -8.08 7.30
CA TYR A 10 12.83 -8.07 5.86
C TYR A 10 12.26 -9.41 5.40
N ASP A 11 11.33 -9.38 4.45
CA ASP A 11 11.05 -10.56 3.65
C ASP A 11 12.14 -10.68 2.58
N THR A 12 12.87 -11.81 2.59
CA THR A 12 14.01 -12.04 1.69
C THR A 12 13.64 -12.91 0.48
N SER A 13 12.35 -13.04 0.16
CA SER A 13 11.90 -13.70 -1.06
C SER A 13 12.01 -12.79 -2.29
N ALA A 14 11.90 -11.48 -2.11
CA ALA A 14 12.01 -10.48 -3.17
C ALA A 14 12.41 -9.11 -2.59
N HIS A 15 12.92 -8.22 -3.45
CA HIS A 15 13.25 -6.85 -3.05
C HIS A 15 11.99 -6.05 -2.69
N MET A 16 10.97 -6.14 -3.53
CA MET A 16 9.69 -5.44 -3.40
C MET A 16 8.56 -6.47 -3.42
N LEU A 17 7.58 -6.27 -2.54
CA LEU A 17 6.40 -7.10 -2.44
C LEU A 17 5.15 -6.27 -2.61
N TRP A 18 4.04 -6.90 -3.00
CA TRP A 18 2.77 -6.20 -3.09
C TRP A 18 1.60 -7.00 -2.52
N ILE A 19 0.59 -6.28 -2.05
CA ILE A 19 -0.70 -6.83 -1.65
C ILE A 19 -1.64 -6.81 -2.84
N GLY A 20 -2.26 -7.96 -3.12
CA GLY A 20 -3.24 -8.11 -4.18
C GLY A 20 -4.58 -7.44 -3.82
N ASP A 21 -5.36 -7.11 -4.85
CA ASP A 21 -6.65 -6.41 -4.69
C ASP A 21 -7.69 -7.22 -3.91
N ARG A 22 -7.53 -8.55 -3.84
CA ARG A 22 -8.42 -9.46 -3.11
C ARG A 22 -7.96 -9.74 -1.68
N THR A 23 -6.78 -9.25 -1.29
CA THR A 23 -6.13 -9.57 0.00
C THR A 23 -5.71 -8.33 0.78
N ARG A 24 -6.25 -7.16 0.43
CA ARG A 24 -5.93 -5.84 1.04
C ARG A 24 -6.86 -5.44 2.18
N GLN A 25 -7.53 -6.38 2.83
CA GLN A 25 -8.41 -6.06 3.95
C GLN A 25 -7.57 -5.52 5.13
N PRO A 26 -7.92 -4.37 5.73
CA PRO A 26 -7.08 -3.71 6.75
C PRO A 26 -6.73 -4.56 7.98
N ASP A 27 -7.59 -5.51 8.33
CA ASP A 27 -7.50 -6.37 9.52
C ASP A 27 -7.07 -7.81 9.19
N HIS A 28 -6.60 -8.07 7.97
CA HIS A 28 -6.18 -9.40 7.52
C HIS A 28 -4.66 -9.57 7.43
N ALA A 29 -4.25 -10.85 7.35
CA ALA A 29 -2.87 -11.30 7.43
C ALA A 29 -1.88 -10.62 6.46
N HIS A 30 -2.29 -10.29 5.23
CA HIS A 30 -1.37 -9.70 4.26
C HIS A 30 -0.98 -8.27 4.63
N VAL A 31 -1.94 -7.47 5.11
CA VAL A 31 -1.68 -6.11 5.60
C VAL A 31 -0.82 -6.18 6.86
N GLU A 32 -1.16 -7.07 7.80
CA GLU A 32 -0.38 -7.23 9.03
C GLU A 32 1.07 -7.67 8.76
N TYR A 33 1.26 -8.62 7.83
CA TYR A 33 2.59 -9.06 7.43
C TYR A 33 3.42 -7.92 6.82
N MET A 34 2.85 -7.19 5.86
CA MET A 34 3.54 -6.11 5.16
C MET A 34 3.85 -4.90 6.07
N ARG A 35 3.03 -4.67 7.10
CA ARG A 35 3.27 -3.65 8.13
C ARG A 35 4.54 -3.93 8.94
N GLY A 36 4.90 -5.22 9.12
CA GLY A 36 6.02 -5.65 9.94
C GLY A 36 7.38 -5.74 9.23
N ILE A 37 7.43 -5.74 7.90
CA ILE A 37 8.68 -5.86 7.12
C ILE A 37 9.16 -4.50 6.60
N LYS A 38 10.47 -4.33 6.37
CA LYS A 38 11.07 -3.06 5.95
C LYS A 38 11.31 -2.92 4.44
N ASN A 39 10.96 -3.94 3.65
CA ASN A 39 10.94 -3.87 2.19
C ASN A 39 10.10 -2.68 1.69
N PRO A 40 10.43 -2.07 0.52
CA PRO A 40 9.43 -1.30 -0.22
C PRO A 40 8.24 -2.20 -0.55
N ILE A 41 7.03 -1.67 -0.37
CA ILE A 41 5.80 -2.43 -0.58
C ILE A 41 4.88 -1.72 -1.56
N GLY A 42 3.97 -2.47 -2.16
CA GLY A 42 2.93 -1.93 -3.02
C GLY A 42 1.57 -2.50 -2.68
N MET A 43 0.54 -1.83 -3.14
CA MET A 43 -0.85 -2.28 -2.95
C MET A 43 -1.63 -2.06 -4.23
N LYS A 44 -2.31 -3.10 -4.70
CA LYS A 44 -3.21 -2.99 -5.85
C LYS A 44 -4.43 -2.14 -5.46
N CYS A 45 -4.74 -1.18 -6.31
CA CYS A 45 -5.91 -0.31 -6.18
C CYS A 45 -6.88 -0.60 -7.34
N GLY A 46 -7.95 -1.34 -7.06
CA GLY A 46 -9.00 -1.68 -8.01
C GLY A 46 -10.25 -0.79 -7.89
N PRO A 47 -11.23 -0.93 -8.80
CA PRO A 47 -12.44 -0.10 -8.85
C PRO A 47 -13.32 -0.15 -7.59
N SER A 48 -13.19 -1.20 -6.77
CA SER A 48 -13.93 -1.37 -5.52
C SER A 48 -13.28 -0.68 -4.31
N LEU A 49 -12.11 -0.05 -4.48
CA LEU A 49 -11.41 0.62 -3.39
C LEU A 49 -12.07 1.96 -3.08
N ASP A 50 -12.50 2.10 -1.84
CA ASP A 50 -13.01 3.35 -1.28
C ASP A 50 -11.85 4.32 -0.95
N PRO A 51 -11.98 5.63 -1.20
CA PRO A 51 -10.93 6.60 -0.88
C PRO A 51 -10.55 6.69 0.60
N GLU A 52 -11.50 6.55 1.53
CA GLU A 52 -11.21 6.61 2.96
C GLU A 52 -10.59 5.29 3.45
N GLU A 53 -11.00 4.16 2.86
CA GLU A 53 -10.30 2.88 3.06
C GLU A 53 -8.85 2.95 2.58
N LEU A 54 -8.58 3.60 1.44
CA LEU A 54 -7.22 3.82 0.94
C LEU A 54 -6.38 4.61 1.95
N VAL A 55 -6.90 5.72 2.48
CA VAL A 55 -6.18 6.51 3.51
C VAL A 55 -5.83 5.64 4.71
N ARG A 56 -6.80 4.88 5.24
CA ARG A 56 -6.58 3.95 6.37
C ARG A 56 -5.50 2.90 6.05
N LEU A 57 -5.53 2.32 4.86
CA LEU A 57 -4.53 1.34 4.43
C LEU A 57 -3.13 1.96 4.28
N THR A 58 -3.05 3.20 3.78
CA THR A 58 -1.80 3.94 3.71
C THR A 58 -1.23 4.21 5.10
N ASP A 59 -2.05 4.55 6.08
CA ASP A 59 -1.61 4.75 7.47
C ASP A 59 -1.09 3.47 8.12
N LEU A 60 -1.71 2.33 7.82
CA LEU A 60 -1.25 1.03 8.32
C LEU A 60 0.08 0.62 7.68
N LEU A 61 0.26 0.86 6.38
CA LEU A 61 1.40 0.35 5.60
C LEU A 61 2.60 1.31 5.54
N ASN A 62 2.35 2.61 5.68
CA ASN A 62 3.35 3.67 5.70
C ASN A 62 3.08 4.68 6.85
N PRO A 63 3.10 4.24 8.12
CA PRO A 63 2.71 5.09 9.27
C PRO A 63 3.60 6.31 9.47
N LYS A 64 4.84 6.26 8.98
CA LYS A 64 5.81 7.37 9.08
C LYS A 64 5.79 8.29 7.85
N ASN A 65 4.88 8.04 6.89
CA ASN A 65 4.78 8.77 5.64
C ASN A 65 6.13 8.89 4.90
N GLU A 66 6.91 7.80 4.89
CA GLU A 66 8.24 7.74 4.27
C GLU A 66 8.09 7.66 2.75
N PRO A 67 8.60 8.64 1.96
CA PRO A 67 8.54 8.57 0.51
C PRO A 67 9.26 7.32 -0.02
N GLY A 68 8.61 6.61 -0.95
CA GLY A 68 9.14 5.36 -1.52
C GLY A 68 8.86 4.10 -0.70
N ARG A 69 8.22 4.21 0.48
CA ARG A 69 7.79 3.04 1.27
C ARG A 69 6.62 2.30 0.62
N LEU A 70 5.61 3.03 0.15
CA LEU A 70 4.37 2.45 -0.38
C LEU A 70 4.09 2.94 -1.80
N THR A 71 3.92 2.00 -2.73
CA THR A 71 3.51 2.28 -4.12
C THR A 71 2.05 1.85 -4.33
N LEU A 72 1.20 2.80 -4.72
CA LEU A 72 -0.20 2.53 -5.08
C LEU A 72 -0.31 2.10 -6.54
N ILE A 73 -0.65 0.83 -6.78
CA ILE A 73 -0.65 0.22 -8.12
C ILE A 73 -2.08 0.18 -8.67
N CYS A 74 -2.42 1.20 -9.45
CA CYS A 74 -3.75 1.41 -10.02
C CYS A 74 -4.08 0.40 -11.13
N ARG A 75 -5.25 -0.24 -11.06
CA ARG A 75 -5.70 -1.26 -12.02
C ARG A 75 -7.20 -1.21 -12.33
N PHE A 76 -7.67 -0.08 -12.83
CA PHE A 76 -9.10 0.16 -13.06
C PHE A 76 -9.62 -0.39 -14.40
N GLY A 77 -8.76 -0.54 -15.40
CA GLY A 77 -9.18 -0.75 -16.79
C GLY A 77 -9.51 0.58 -17.49
N ALA A 78 -9.43 0.59 -18.82
CA ALA A 78 -9.51 1.82 -19.62
C ALA A 78 -10.81 2.60 -19.41
N GLU A 79 -11.95 1.90 -19.30
CA GLU A 79 -13.27 2.53 -19.17
C GLU A 79 -13.54 3.11 -17.76
N ASN A 80 -12.79 2.68 -16.74
CA ASN A 80 -13.06 3.02 -15.35
C ASN A 80 -12.01 3.96 -14.73
N VAL A 81 -10.82 4.08 -15.35
CA VAL A 81 -9.71 4.84 -14.75
C VAL A 81 -10.08 6.31 -14.51
N GLU A 82 -10.72 6.96 -15.47
CA GLU A 82 -11.12 8.38 -15.36
C GLU A 82 -12.15 8.61 -14.26
N LYS A 83 -13.01 7.60 -14.02
CA LYS A 83 -14.05 7.67 -12.99
C LYS A 83 -13.49 7.48 -11.58
N HIS A 84 -12.55 6.53 -11.41
CA HIS A 84 -12.13 6.07 -10.08
C HIS A 84 -10.78 6.61 -9.62
N LEU A 85 -9.82 6.87 -10.51
CA LEU A 85 -8.48 7.31 -10.10
C LEU A 85 -8.47 8.71 -9.46
N PRO A 86 -9.19 9.73 -9.99
CA PRO A 86 -9.10 11.09 -9.44
C PRO A 86 -9.54 11.20 -7.97
N GLN A 87 -10.56 10.45 -7.56
CA GLN A 87 -11.03 10.44 -6.17
C GLN A 87 -9.99 9.88 -5.19
N LEU A 88 -9.21 8.87 -5.62
CA LEU A 88 -8.16 8.27 -4.79
C LEU A 88 -6.95 9.20 -4.66
N ILE A 89 -6.53 9.83 -5.77
CA ILE A 89 -5.44 10.81 -5.77
C ILE A 89 -5.79 11.96 -4.81
N ARG A 90 -6.99 12.53 -4.93
CA ARG A 90 -7.44 13.63 -4.07
C ARG A 90 -7.44 13.26 -2.60
N ALA A 91 -7.83 12.03 -2.24
CA ALA A 91 -7.81 11.58 -0.85
C ALA A 91 -6.37 11.50 -0.30
N ILE A 92 -5.43 10.93 -1.06
CA ILE A 92 -4.01 10.86 -0.69
C ILE A 92 -3.39 12.25 -0.56
N GLU A 93 -3.66 13.15 -1.52
CA GLU A 93 -3.16 14.53 -1.52
C GLU A 93 -3.73 15.35 -0.35
N ARG A 94 -5.04 15.21 -0.07
CA ARG A 94 -5.71 15.88 1.05
C ARG A 94 -5.06 15.54 2.39
N GLU A 95 -4.69 14.28 2.58
CA GLU A 95 -4.05 13.79 3.81
C GLU A 95 -2.51 13.97 3.81
N GLY A 96 -1.95 14.62 2.78
CA GLY A 96 -0.51 14.90 2.68
C GLY A 96 0.37 13.66 2.57
N LYS A 97 -0.17 12.53 2.09
CA LYS A 97 0.57 11.27 1.98
C LYS A 97 1.55 11.30 0.79
N LYS A 98 2.69 10.65 0.95
CA LYS A 98 3.80 10.60 -0.02
C LYS A 98 4.05 9.20 -0.54
#